data_AF-A0A137PCX1-F1
#
_entry.id   AF-A0A137PCX1-F1
#
_cell.length_a   1.000
_cell.length_b   1.000
_cell.length_c   1.000
_cell.angle_alpha   90.00
_cell.angle_beta   90.00
_cell.angle_gamma   90.00
#
_symmetry.space_group_name_H-M   'P 1'
#
loop_
_entity.id
_entity.type
_entity.pdbx_description
1 polymer ?
#
loop_
_entity_poly.entity_id
_entity_poly.type
_entity_poly.pdbx_seq_one_letter_code
_entity_poly.pdbx_strand_id
1 'polypeptide(L)'
;MVVSVNPLFDALPYADKELKDAKLQEQAELLIEQEMNLDHPDYIENCDLPKELDTSKLELFEQELSRIKAEESLNGLSLDKYQKNLNEMDADEVNTMVEHQTVRNINLNLLEKYGINTWTVNHFQLEKLSSNLETELSYLKEQTLGLHKQRKAFHLDQGRRIEQLKKKFKDSINTNLQLELAVEQLEIQSKQTE
;
A
#
# COMPACT_ATOMS: atom_id res chain seq x y z
N MET A 1 -30.25 -0.21 -1.46
CA MET A 1 -29.36 -1.03 -2.30
C MET A 1 -28.84 -0.13 -3.41
N VAL A 2 -27.87 0.73 -3.08
CA VAL A 2 -27.21 1.59 -4.07
C VAL A 2 -26.30 0.66 -4.84
N VAL A 3 -26.71 0.28 -6.03
CA VAL A 3 -25.83 -0.41 -6.97
C VAL A 3 -24.71 0.59 -7.22
N SER A 4 -23.54 0.39 -6.61
CA SER A 4 -22.33 1.06 -7.02
C SER A 4 -22.06 0.58 -8.43
N VAL A 5 -22.62 1.27 -9.41
CA VAL A 5 -22.07 1.28 -10.76
C VAL A 5 -20.71 1.93 -10.55
N ASN A 6 -19.69 1.14 -10.22
CA ASN A 6 -18.32 1.59 -10.41
C ASN A 6 -18.28 1.93 -11.89
N PRO A 7 -18.20 3.21 -12.30
CA PRO A 7 -17.95 3.50 -13.69
C PRO A 7 -16.66 2.77 -14.00
N LEU A 8 -16.72 1.78 -14.89
CA LEU A 8 -15.55 1.05 -15.30
C LEU A 8 -14.69 2.07 -16.04
N PHE A 9 -13.74 2.68 -15.33
CA PHE A 9 -12.79 3.61 -15.91
C PHE A 9 -11.93 2.82 -16.89
N ASP A 10 -12.24 2.95 -18.19
CA ASP A 10 -11.54 2.26 -19.27
C ASP A 10 -10.27 3.05 -19.63
N ALA A 11 -9.19 2.77 -18.91
CA ALA A 11 -7.86 3.26 -19.21
C ALA A 11 -6.93 2.07 -19.52
N LEU A 12 -6.09 2.18 -20.56
CA LEU A 12 -5.25 1.08 -21.03
C LEU A 12 -3.74 1.33 -20.80
N PRO A 13 -3.21 1.27 -19.56
CA PRO A 13 -1.81 1.57 -19.23
C PRO A 13 -0.72 0.88 -20.07
N TYR A 14 -0.98 -0.34 -20.57
CA TYR A 14 -0.02 -1.09 -21.39
C TYR A 14 -0.04 -0.68 -22.88
N ALA A 15 -1.15 -0.14 -23.38
CA ALA A 15 -1.31 0.36 -24.74
C ALA A 15 -0.98 1.86 -24.84
N ASP A 16 -1.44 2.65 -23.86
CA ASP A 16 -1.30 4.11 -23.81
C ASP A 16 0.09 4.53 -23.30
N LYS A 17 1.11 4.33 -24.12
CA LYS A 17 2.50 4.65 -23.75
C LYS A 17 2.76 6.17 -23.60
N GLU A 18 1.95 6.99 -24.26
CA GLU A 18 2.03 8.46 -24.25
C GLU A 18 1.74 9.04 -22.86
N LEU A 19 0.96 8.35 -22.02
CA LEU A 19 0.69 8.74 -20.63
C LEU A 19 1.93 8.68 -19.72
N LYS A 20 3.05 8.11 -20.18
CA LYS A 20 4.32 8.11 -19.46
C LYS A 20 5.15 9.37 -19.69
N ASP A 21 4.72 10.25 -20.59
CA ASP A 21 5.40 11.50 -20.86
C ASP A 21 5.17 12.47 -19.70
N ALA A 22 6.26 12.90 -19.06
CA ALA A 22 6.21 13.74 -17.85
C ALA A 22 5.42 15.05 -18.06
N LYS A 23 5.49 15.65 -19.26
CA LYS A 23 4.74 16.86 -19.60
C LYS A 23 3.22 16.65 -19.57
N LEU A 24 2.76 15.49 -19.99
CA LEU A 24 1.34 15.17 -20.05
C LEU A 24 0.79 14.84 -18.65
N GLN A 25 1.63 14.25 -17.79
CA GLN A 25 1.34 14.05 -16.38
C GLN A 25 1.24 15.39 -15.63
N GLU A 26 2.19 16.30 -15.82
CA GLU A 26 2.14 17.64 -15.23
C GLU A 26 0.89 18.41 -15.65
N GLN A 27 0.50 18.34 -16.93
CA GLN A 27 -0.75 18.94 -17.41
C GLN A 27 -1.98 18.31 -16.77
N ALA A 28 -2.02 16.98 -16.63
CA ALA A 28 -3.12 16.30 -15.96
C ALA A 28 -3.19 16.67 -14.47
N GLU A 29 -2.05 16.75 -13.79
CA GLU A 29 -1.95 17.17 -12.38
C GLU A 29 -2.45 18.61 -12.20
N LEU A 30 -2.06 19.55 -13.06
CA LEU A 30 -2.56 20.92 -13.03
C LEU A 30 -4.08 21.01 -13.19
N LEU A 31 -4.67 20.19 -14.07
CA LEU A 31 -6.12 20.12 -14.24
C LEU A 31 -6.80 19.50 -13.01
N ILE A 32 -6.19 18.46 -12.41
CA ILE A 32 -6.67 17.87 -11.16
C ILE A 32 -6.62 18.91 -10.04
N GLU A 33 -5.55 19.69 -9.91
CA GLU A 33 -5.44 20.75 -8.90
C GLU A 33 -6.49 21.84 -9.08
N GLN A 34 -6.76 22.24 -10.33
CA GLN A 34 -7.84 23.20 -10.64
C GLN A 34 -9.20 22.66 -10.21
N GLU A 35 -9.48 21.40 -10.51
CA GLU A 35 -10.70 20.74 -10.07
C GLU A 35 -10.74 20.66 -8.54
N MET A 36 -9.66 20.23 -7.87
CA MET A 36 -9.56 20.11 -6.40
C MET A 36 -9.81 21.44 -5.66
N ASN A 37 -9.61 22.59 -6.30
CA ASN A 37 -9.92 23.90 -5.73
C ASN A 37 -11.42 24.26 -5.77
N LEU A 38 -12.24 23.49 -6.48
CA LEU A 38 -13.70 23.60 -6.45
C LEU A 38 -14.26 22.96 -5.17
N ASP A 39 -15.49 23.30 -4.80
CA ASP A 39 -16.18 22.65 -3.68
C ASP A 39 -16.46 21.18 -4.01
N HIS A 40 -15.83 20.28 -3.27
CA HIS A 40 -16.03 18.83 -3.37
C HIS A 40 -16.80 18.31 -2.15
N PRO A 41 -17.58 17.22 -2.32
CA PRO A 41 -18.14 16.51 -1.18
C PRO A 41 -17.01 15.95 -0.31
N ASP A 42 -17.12 16.11 1.01
CA ASP A 42 -16.16 15.53 1.96
C ASP A 42 -16.21 14.00 1.92
N TYR A 43 -15.26 13.39 1.19
CA TYR A 43 -15.13 11.93 1.11
C TYR A 43 -14.82 11.29 2.47
N ILE A 44 -14.32 12.08 3.44
CA ILE A 44 -14.06 11.63 4.81
C ILE A 44 -15.36 11.48 5.60
N GLU A 45 -16.39 12.28 5.31
CA GLU A 45 -17.66 12.16 6.02
C GLU A 45 -18.36 10.83 5.73
N ASN A 46 -18.26 10.35 4.49
CA ASN A 46 -18.80 9.10 3.99
C ASN A 46 -17.85 7.90 4.19
N CYS A 47 -16.77 8.09 4.95
CA CYS A 47 -15.85 7.02 5.26
C CYS A 47 -16.43 6.16 6.39
N ASP A 48 -16.62 4.86 6.15
CA ASP A 48 -17.07 3.88 7.15
C ASP A 48 -16.02 3.60 8.25
N LEU A 49 -14.84 4.21 8.15
CA LEU A 49 -13.79 4.10 9.14
C LEU A 49 -14.19 4.86 10.42
N PRO A 50 -13.96 4.30 11.62
CA PRO A 50 -14.17 5.01 12.87
C PRO A 50 -13.40 6.34 12.87
N LYS A 51 -14.14 7.45 12.97
CA LYS A 51 -13.57 8.82 12.94
C LYS A 51 -12.80 9.15 14.23
N GLU A 52 -13.18 8.51 15.32
CA GLU A 52 -12.54 8.64 16.62
C GLU A 52 -12.19 7.26 17.16
N LEU A 53 -11.01 7.15 17.76
CA LEU A 53 -10.62 5.96 18.50
C LEU A 53 -11.30 6.03 19.87
N ASP A 54 -12.13 5.05 20.20
CA ASP A 54 -12.72 4.94 21.54
C ASP A 54 -11.64 4.55 22.57
N THR A 55 -11.02 5.56 23.19
CA THR A 55 -10.00 5.37 24.24
C THR A 55 -10.61 5.23 25.63
N SER A 56 -11.93 5.36 25.77
CA SER A 56 -12.62 5.43 27.07
C SER A 56 -12.40 4.19 27.94
N LYS A 57 -12.05 3.05 27.34
CA LYS A 57 -11.78 1.78 28.02
C LYS A 57 -10.29 1.57 28.33
N LEU A 58 -9.42 2.47 27.90
CA LEU A 58 -7.96 2.35 27.97
C LEU A 58 -7.39 3.46 28.85
N GLU A 59 -7.68 3.40 30.15
CA GLU A 59 -7.20 4.37 31.15
C GLU A 59 -5.68 4.59 31.09
N LEU A 60 -4.90 3.52 30.93
CA LEU A 60 -3.45 3.59 30.76
C LEU A 60 -3.04 4.35 29.48
N PHE A 61 -3.83 4.24 28.42
CA PHE A 61 -3.55 4.92 27.16
C PHE A 61 -3.79 6.43 27.27
N GLU A 62 -4.84 6.85 27.98
CA GLU A 62 -5.10 8.28 28.24
C GLU A 62 -4.01 8.90 29.12
N GLN A 63 -3.52 8.15 30.12
CA GLN A 63 -2.38 8.56 30.94
C GLN A 63 -1.11 8.73 30.09
N GLU A 64 -0.81 7.78 29.21
CA GLU A 64 0.33 7.86 28.28
C GLU A 64 0.20 9.04 27.30
N LEU A 65 -0.99 9.27 26.74
CA LEU A 65 -1.25 10.43 25.89
C LEU A 65 -1.06 11.75 26.64
N SER A 66 -1.50 11.83 27.90
CA SER A 66 -1.30 13.02 28.73
C SER A 66 0.19 13.26 29.02
N ARG A 67 0.96 12.20 29.28
CA ARG A 67 2.41 12.28 29.46
C ARG A 67 3.13 12.73 28.19
N ILE A 68 2.75 12.16 27.03
CA ILE A 68 3.31 12.54 25.72
C ILE A 68 3.01 14.01 25.41
N LYS A 69 1.78 14.48 25.69
CA LYS A 69 1.41 15.89 25.56
C LYS A 69 2.20 16.81 26.49
N ALA A 70 2.61 16.30 27.65
CA ALA A 70 3.48 17.00 28.60
C ALA A 70 4.98 16.89 28.24
N GLU A 71 5.33 16.20 27.16
CA GLU A 71 6.72 15.91 26.73
C GLU A 71 7.58 15.24 27.82
N GLU A 72 6.95 14.55 28.76
CA GLU A 72 7.66 13.84 29.83
C GLU A 72 8.24 12.51 29.31
N SER A 73 9.53 12.31 29.51
CA SER A 73 10.20 11.06 29.19
C SER A 73 9.67 9.92 30.09
N LEU A 74 9.54 8.72 29.52
CA LEU A 74 9.21 7.53 30.31
C LEU A 74 10.29 7.29 31.37
N ASN A 75 9.88 7.19 32.64
CA ASN A 75 10.77 6.73 33.70
C ASN A 75 11.04 5.24 33.49
N GLY A 76 12.26 4.93 33.03
CA GLY A 76 12.73 3.55 32.95
C GLY A 76 12.81 2.89 34.33
N LEU A 77 12.75 1.56 34.36
CA LEU A 77 13.04 0.79 35.57
C LEU A 77 14.50 1.07 36.00
N SER A 78 14.68 1.65 37.20
CA SER A 78 16.02 1.85 37.76
C SER A 78 16.66 0.50 38.08
N LEU A 79 17.82 0.25 37.48
CA LEU A 79 18.65 -0.92 37.75
C LEU A 79 19.66 -0.66 38.89
N ASP A 80 19.73 0.57 39.39
CA ASP A 80 20.76 1.03 40.35
C ASP A 80 20.72 0.23 41.65
N LYS A 81 19.52 -0.20 42.06
CA LYS A 81 19.31 -1.05 43.24
C LYS A 81 20.04 -2.39 43.15
N TYR A 82 20.22 -2.95 41.95
CA TYR A 82 20.86 -4.24 41.73
C TYR A 82 22.36 -4.12 41.43
N GLN A 83 22.89 -2.91 41.28
CA GLN A 83 24.30 -2.64 41.00
C GLN A 83 25.12 -2.29 42.25
N LYS A 84 24.48 -2.20 43.43
CA LYS A 84 25.16 -1.90 44.70
C LYS A 84 26.21 -2.96 45.06
N ASN A 85 27.31 -2.52 45.66
CA ASN A 85 28.32 -3.41 46.20
C ASN A 85 27.83 -4.05 47.51
N LEU A 86 28.17 -5.32 47.74
CA LEU A 86 27.78 -6.07 48.96
C LEU A 86 28.14 -5.37 50.28
N ASN A 87 29.18 -4.53 50.27
CA ASN A 87 29.66 -3.81 51.46
C ASN A 87 28.78 -2.59 51.83
N GLU A 88 27.90 -2.15 50.92
CA GLU A 88 27.01 -0.99 51.07
C GLU A 88 25.55 -1.43 51.32
N MET A 89 25.31 -2.73 51.50
CA MET A 89 23.98 -3.32 51.61
C MET A 89 23.64 -3.67 53.06
N ASP A 90 22.40 -3.41 53.45
CA ASP A 90 21.86 -3.83 54.74
C ASP A 90 21.68 -5.35 54.81
N ALA A 91 21.58 -5.92 56.01
CA ALA A 91 21.44 -7.37 56.20
C ALA A 91 20.24 -7.96 55.45
N ASP A 92 19.11 -7.25 55.39
CA ASP A 92 17.93 -7.67 54.65
C ASP A 92 18.14 -7.60 53.13
N GLU A 93 18.85 -6.57 52.64
CA GLU A 93 19.23 -6.47 51.23
C GLU A 93 20.16 -7.62 50.83
N VAL A 94 21.13 -7.97 51.68
CA VAL A 94 22.04 -9.11 51.47
C VAL A 94 21.27 -10.43 51.41
N ASN A 95 20.35 -10.67 52.35
CA ASN A 95 19.52 -11.88 52.34
C ASN A 95 18.67 -11.98 51.06
N THR A 96 18.07 -10.87 50.60
CA THR A 96 17.32 -10.88 49.34
C THR A 96 18.21 -11.19 48.13
N MET A 97 19.44 -10.69 48.11
CA MET A 97 20.40 -11.00 47.04
C MET A 97 20.83 -12.47 47.04
N VAL A 98 21.01 -13.06 48.21
CA VAL A 98 21.30 -14.50 48.33
C VAL A 98 20.16 -15.30 47.72
N GLU A 99 18.90 -14.99 48.05
CA GLU A 99 17.74 -15.67 47.45
C GLU A 99 17.62 -15.45 45.94
N HIS A 100 17.94 -14.25 45.44
CA HIS A 100 18.01 -14.04 43.99
C HIS A 100 19.10 -14.89 43.33
N GLN A 101 20.24 -15.07 43.97
CA GLN A 101 21.32 -15.94 43.46
C GLN A 101 20.94 -17.43 43.53
N THR A 102 20.25 -17.88 44.57
CA THR A 102 19.77 -19.28 44.65
C THR A 102 18.80 -19.57 43.50
N VAL A 103 17.81 -18.68 43.28
CA VAL A 103 16.86 -18.80 42.16
C VAL A 103 17.58 -18.71 40.81
N ARG A 104 18.54 -17.80 40.65
CA ARG A 104 19.35 -17.71 39.42
C ARG A 104 20.09 -19.02 39.14
N ASN A 105 20.71 -19.64 40.15
CA ASN A 105 21.41 -20.92 39.98
C ASN A 105 20.46 -22.05 39.59
N ILE A 106 19.25 -22.09 40.17
CA ILE A 106 18.21 -23.06 39.78
C ILE A 106 17.81 -22.85 38.31
N ASN A 107 17.55 -21.60 37.92
CA ASN A 107 17.19 -21.25 36.54
C ASN A 107 18.31 -21.58 35.55
N LEU A 108 19.58 -21.31 35.90
CA LEU A 108 20.74 -21.66 35.07
C LEU A 108 20.89 -23.18 34.93
N ASN A 109 20.67 -23.94 36.00
CA ASN A 109 20.70 -25.40 35.93
C ASN A 109 19.60 -25.95 35.02
N LEU A 110 18.40 -25.34 35.05
CA LEU A 110 17.31 -25.70 34.16
C LEU A 110 17.65 -25.35 32.69
N LEU A 111 18.23 -24.18 32.47
CA LEU A 111 18.66 -23.73 31.15
C LEU A 111 19.78 -24.62 30.59
N GLU A 112 20.72 -25.05 31.41
CA GLU A 112 21.79 -25.97 30.99
C GLU A 112 21.20 -27.32 30.55
N LYS A 113 20.20 -27.82 31.28
CA LYS A 113 19.55 -29.12 30.99
C LYS A 113 18.66 -29.09 29.74
N TYR A 114 17.87 -28.02 29.56
CA TYR A 114 16.81 -27.99 28.54
C TYR A 114 16.95 -26.88 27.50
N GLY A 115 17.84 -25.92 27.72
CA GLY A 115 17.97 -24.72 26.89
C GLY A 115 18.37 -25.03 25.47
N ILE A 116 19.36 -25.91 25.26
CA ILE A 116 19.81 -26.30 23.92
C ILE A 116 18.66 -26.95 23.14
N ASN A 117 17.97 -27.92 23.75
CA ASN A 117 16.86 -28.63 23.10
C ASN A 117 15.68 -27.70 22.80
N THR A 118 15.38 -26.76 23.70
CA THR A 118 14.29 -25.80 23.49
C THR A 118 14.65 -24.82 22.37
N TRP A 119 15.90 -24.37 22.34
CA TRP A 119 16.39 -23.45 21.32
C TRP A 119 16.40 -24.09 19.93
N THR A 120 16.84 -25.35 19.80
CA THR A 120 16.81 -26.05 18.50
C THR A 120 15.40 -26.28 17.99
N VAL A 121 14.45 -26.64 18.88
CA VAL A 121 13.04 -26.79 18.49
C VAL A 121 12.44 -25.45 18.05
N ASN A 122 12.71 -24.37 18.79
CA ASN A 122 12.24 -23.04 18.42
C ASN A 122 12.83 -22.60 17.07
N HIS A 123 14.13 -22.82 16.87
CA HIS A 123 14.80 -22.52 15.62
C HIS A 123 14.16 -23.27 14.45
N PHE A 124 13.92 -24.57 14.58
CA PHE A 124 13.23 -25.37 13.57
C PHE A 124 11.81 -24.85 13.25
N GLN A 125 11.06 -24.40 14.27
CA GLN A 125 9.74 -23.79 14.07
C GLN A 125 9.84 -22.46 13.30
N LEU A 126 10.84 -21.64 13.61
CA LEU A 126 11.10 -20.38 12.91
C LEU A 126 11.52 -20.60 11.45
N GLU A 127 12.40 -21.56 11.19
CA GLU A 127 12.79 -21.94 9.83
C GLU A 127 11.58 -22.42 9.03
N LYS A 128 10.73 -23.26 9.62
CA LYS A 128 9.49 -23.71 8.97
C LYS A 128 8.54 -22.56 8.68
N LEU A 129 8.37 -21.63 9.62
CA LEU A 129 7.53 -20.44 9.44
C LEU A 129 8.09 -19.55 8.32
N SER A 130 9.40 -19.33 8.29
CA SER A 130 10.07 -18.56 7.23
C SER A 130 9.84 -19.21 5.86
N SER A 131 10.05 -20.53 5.76
CA SER A 131 9.84 -21.28 4.52
C SER A 131 8.38 -21.19 4.05
N ASN A 132 7.41 -21.31 4.96
CA ASN A 132 6.00 -21.14 4.61
C ASN A 132 5.72 -19.74 4.05
N LEU A 133 6.20 -18.69 4.72
CA LEU A 133 6.01 -17.30 4.25
C LEU A 133 6.66 -17.07 2.87
N GLU A 134 7.83 -17.65 2.61
CA GLU A 134 8.48 -17.59 1.30
C GLU A 134 7.64 -18.29 0.21
N THR A 135 7.04 -19.43 0.53
CA THR A 135 6.15 -20.13 -0.41
C THR A 135 4.88 -19.34 -0.71
N GLU A 136 4.24 -18.75 0.31
CA GLU A 136 3.06 -17.89 0.14
C GLU A 136 3.39 -16.64 -0.68
N LEU A 137 4.53 -16.02 -0.41
CA LEU A 137 5.01 -14.86 -1.15
C LEU A 137 5.27 -15.22 -2.62
N SER A 138 5.92 -16.36 -2.88
CA SER A 138 6.17 -16.85 -4.24
C SER A 138 4.85 -17.09 -4.99
N TYR A 139 3.89 -17.73 -4.32
CA TYR A 139 2.55 -17.97 -4.86
C TYR A 139 1.81 -16.67 -5.20
N LEU A 140 1.79 -15.69 -4.29
CA LEU A 140 1.17 -14.38 -4.53
C LEU A 140 1.85 -13.62 -5.67
N LYS A 141 3.18 -13.71 -5.78
CA LYS A 141 3.93 -13.14 -6.91
C LYS A 141 3.52 -13.81 -8.22
N GLU A 142 3.40 -15.13 -8.27
CA GLU A 142 2.97 -15.85 -9.46
C GLU A 142 1.54 -15.46 -9.87
N GLN A 143 0.60 -15.39 -8.91
CA GLN A 143 -0.76 -14.92 -9.17
C GLN A 143 -0.77 -13.49 -9.73
N THR A 144 -0.03 -12.59 -9.10
CA THR A 144 0.09 -11.18 -9.52
C THR A 144 0.66 -11.09 -10.93
N LEU A 145 1.72 -11.85 -11.23
CA LEU A 145 2.31 -11.93 -12.57
C LEU A 145 1.34 -12.53 -13.60
N GLY A 146 0.57 -13.56 -13.23
CA GLY A 146 -0.46 -14.15 -14.08
C GLY A 146 -1.52 -13.12 -14.47
N LEU A 147 -2.00 -12.36 -13.49
CA LEU A 147 -2.96 -11.28 -13.69
C LEU A 147 -2.37 -10.13 -14.52
N HIS A 148 -1.11 -9.73 -14.29
CA HIS A 148 -0.44 -8.74 -15.15
C HIS A 148 -0.29 -9.21 -16.59
N LYS A 149 0.03 -10.50 -16.82
CA LYS A 149 0.12 -11.08 -18.16
C LYS A 149 -1.25 -11.03 -18.87
N GLN A 150 -2.31 -11.43 -18.18
CA GLN A 150 -3.68 -11.37 -18.71
C GLN A 150 -4.10 -9.93 -19.04
N ARG A 151 -3.91 -8.98 -18.10
CA ARG A 151 -4.18 -7.56 -18.32
C ARG A 151 -3.41 -7.02 -19.51
N LYS A 152 -2.10 -7.30 -19.59
CA LYS A 152 -1.27 -6.85 -20.71
C LYS A 152 -1.76 -7.39 -22.05
N ALA A 153 -2.11 -8.67 -22.13
CA ALA A 153 -2.66 -9.26 -23.35
C ALA A 153 -3.96 -8.59 -23.77
N PHE A 154 -4.89 -8.39 -22.82
CA PHE A 154 -6.15 -7.69 -23.06
C PHE A 154 -5.93 -6.26 -23.56
N HIS A 155 -5.09 -5.47 -22.88
CA HIS A 155 -4.87 -4.06 -23.24
C HIS A 155 -4.22 -3.92 -24.61
N LEU A 156 -3.25 -4.77 -24.94
CA LEU A 156 -2.61 -4.75 -26.26
C LEU A 156 -3.57 -5.17 -27.37
N ASP A 157 -4.48 -6.10 -27.10
CA ASP A 157 -5.49 -6.49 -28.08
C ASP A 157 -6.50 -5.37 -28.34
N GLN A 158 -7.04 -4.78 -27.27
CA GLN A 158 -7.95 -3.62 -27.38
C GLN A 158 -7.25 -2.41 -27.99
N GLY A 159 -5.99 -2.14 -27.64
CA GLY A 159 -5.20 -1.07 -28.25
C GLY A 159 -5.06 -1.24 -29.77
N ARG A 160 -4.77 -2.45 -30.24
CA ARG A 160 -4.74 -2.76 -31.69
C ARG A 160 -6.10 -2.55 -32.34
N ARG A 161 -7.18 -2.95 -31.67
CA ARG A 161 -8.55 -2.77 -32.17
C ARG A 161 -8.91 -1.29 -32.30
N ILE A 162 -8.56 -0.47 -31.30
CA ILE A 162 -8.74 0.98 -31.32
C ILE A 162 -7.93 1.60 -32.45
N GLU A 163 -6.67 1.19 -32.66
CA GLU A 163 -5.84 1.71 -33.76
C GLU A 163 -6.45 1.41 -35.14
N GLN A 164 -6.99 0.20 -35.32
CA GLN A 164 -7.70 -0.17 -36.56
C GLN A 164 -8.96 0.69 -36.77
N LEU A 165 -9.74 0.92 -35.71
CA LEU A 165 -10.94 1.76 -35.78
C LEU A 165 -10.57 3.22 -36.07
N LYS A 166 -9.50 3.75 -35.47
CA LYS A 166 -8.96 5.08 -35.75
C LYS A 166 -8.56 5.24 -37.23
N LYS A 167 -7.89 4.23 -37.80
CA LYS A 167 -7.54 4.22 -39.24
C LYS A 167 -8.78 4.23 -40.12
N LYS A 168 -9.72 3.32 -39.89
CA LYS A 168 -10.99 3.27 -40.64
C LYS A 168 -11.78 4.57 -40.55
N PHE A 169 -11.80 5.18 -39.37
CA PHE A 169 -12.45 6.47 -39.16
C PHE A 169 -11.78 7.58 -39.98
N LYS A 170 -10.44 7.67 -39.95
CA LYS A 170 -9.69 8.63 -40.75
C LYS A 170 -9.89 8.42 -42.25
N ASP A 171 -9.88 7.17 -42.69
CA ASP A 171 -10.13 6.81 -44.10
C ASP A 171 -11.55 7.23 -44.51
N SER A 172 -12.56 6.98 -43.67
CA SER A 172 -13.95 7.40 -43.92
C SER A 172 -14.12 8.91 -44.01
N ILE A 173 -13.39 9.67 -43.17
CA ILE A 173 -13.38 11.14 -43.27
C ILE A 173 -12.76 11.57 -44.59
N ASN A 174 -11.60 10.99 -44.95
CA ASN A 174 -10.92 11.32 -46.20
C ASN A 174 -11.78 10.98 -47.43
N THR A 175 -12.47 9.84 -47.43
CA THR A 175 -13.36 9.48 -48.54
C THR A 175 -14.54 10.43 -48.64
N ASN A 176 -15.15 10.83 -47.53
CA ASN A 176 -16.23 11.82 -47.54
C ASN A 176 -15.75 13.17 -48.07
N LEU A 177 -14.57 13.63 -47.64
CA LEU A 177 -13.99 14.88 -48.13
C LEU A 177 -13.66 14.82 -49.63
N GLN A 178 -13.12 13.69 -50.11
CA GLN A 178 -12.86 13.47 -51.54
C GLN A 178 -14.16 13.49 -52.36
N LEU A 179 -15.24 12.91 -51.84
CA LEU A 179 -16.55 12.94 -52.48
C LEU A 179 -17.12 14.36 -52.52
N GLU A 180 -17.06 15.12 -51.43
CA GLU A 180 -17.49 16.52 -51.38
C GLU A 180 -16.75 17.38 -52.41
N LEU A 181 -15.42 17.24 -52.50
CA LEU A 181 -14.61 17.94 -53.49
C LEU A 181 -14.95 17.53 -54.93
N ALA A 182 -15.21 16.25 -55.18
CA ALA A 182 -15.60 15.76 -56.51
C ALA A 182 -16.98 16.31 -56.92
N VAL A 183 -17.94 16.38 -55.99
CA VAL A 183 -19.27 16.98 -56.23
C VAL A 183 -19.13 18.46 -56.57
N GLU A 184 -18.34 19.22 -55.78
CA GLU A 184 -18.11 20.65 -56.04
C GLU A 184 -17.48 20.88 -57.43
N GLN A 185 -16.50 20.06 -57.82
CA GLN A 185 -15.88 20.14 -59.15
C GLN A 185 -16.88 19.87 -60.28
N LEU A 186 -17.75 18.88 -60.10
CA LEU A 186 -18.80 18.58 -61.09
C LEU A 186 -19.83 19.71 -61.20
N GLU A 187 -20.19 20.35 -60.08
CA GLU A 187 -21.07 21.53 -60.09
C GLU A 187 -20.44 22.72 -60.83
N ILE A 188 -19.13 22.96 -60.65
CA ILE A 188 -18.40 24.00 -61.37
C ILE A 188 -18.37 23.71 -62.87
N GLN A 189 -18.09 22.46 -63.25
CA GLN A 189 -18.07 22.05 -64.67
C GLN A 189 -19.46 22.19 -65.31
N SER A 190 -20.52 21.76 -64.62
CA SER A 190 -21.89 21.91 -65.10
C SER A 190 -22.26 23.37 -65.36
N LYS A 191 -21.87 24.29 -64.46
CA LYS A 191 -22.09 25.73 -64.62
C LYS A 191 -21.25 26.37 -65.73
N GLN A 192 -20.14 25.76 -66.13
CA GLN A 192 -19.31 26.24 -67.24
C GLN A 192 -19.83 25.78 -68.62
N THR A 193 -20.62 24.70 -68.65
CA THR A 193 -21.19 24.14 -69.88
C THR A 193 -22.58 24.68 -70.24
N GLU A 194 -23.20 25.45 -69.35
CA GLU A 194 -24.41 26.26 -69.61
C GLU A 194 -24.04 27.69 -70.02
#